data_AF-Q14P37-F1
#
_entry.id   AF-Q14P37-F1
#
_cell.length_a   1.000
_cell.length_b   1.000
_cell.length_c   1.000
_cell.angle_alpha   90.00
_cell.angle_beta   90.00
_cell.angle_gamma   90.00
#
_symmetry.space_group_name_H-M   'P 1'
#
loop_
_entity.id
_entity.type
_entity.pdbx_description
1 polymer ?
#
loop_
_entity_poly.entity_id
_entity_poly.type
_entity_poly.pdbx_seq_one_letter_code
_entity_poly.pdbx_strand_id
1 'polypeptide(L)'
;MLAFDSLIIKAAYASRVPDGGALAVDRHQFSEYITKWLTNNSNVTLIDQDVTTIDDKAITLIASGPLTTSKFQTTIQALLGQEYFYFYDAAAPIITKDSIDFTKVYYKSRYDQGDSKDYINCPMSKDEFELWVQALITAETVTLHGFKKKFILKGVCQLK
;
A
#
# COMPACT_ATOMS: atom_id res chain seq x y z
N MET A 1 -1.41 -13.95 -14.49
CA MET A 1 -1.49 -14.64 -13.18
C MET A 1 -2.04 -16.06 -13.30
N LEU A 2 -3.17 -16.29 -13.99
CA LEU A 2 -3.65 -17.67 -14.27
C LEU A 2 -2.64 -18.51 -15.06
N ALA A 3 -1.97 -17.90 -16.05
CA ALA A 3 -0.93 -18.56 -16.85
C ALA A 3 0.34 -18.93 -16.05
N PHE A 4 0.53 -18.39 -14.84
CA PHE A 4 1.68 -18.68 -13.97
C PHE A 4 1.33 -19.65 -12.84
N ASP A 5 0.21 -20.35 -12.97
CA ASP A 5 -0.21 -21.42 -12.05
C ASP A 5 -0.30 -21.00 -10.57
N SER A 6 -0.66 -19.73 -10.33
CA SER A 6 -0.66 -19.14 -8.98
C SER A 6 -1.58 -19.88 -8.00
N LEU A 7 -1.00 -20.34 -6.88
CA LEU A 7 -1.74 -20.94 -5.76
C LEU A 7 -2.83 -20.02 -5.21
N ILE A 8 -2.51 -18.73 -5.08
CA ILE A 8 -3.43 -17.71 -4.55
C ILE A 8 -4.68 -17.60 -5.43
N ILE A 9 -4.50 -17.58 -6.76
CA ILE A 9 -5.63 -17.48 -7.69
C ILE A 9 -6.47 -18.77 -7.66
N LYS A 10 -5.83 -19.95 -7.62
CA LYS A 10 -6.55 -21.24 -7.49
C LYS A 10 -7.41 -21.27 -6.22
N ALA A 11 -6.83 -20.86 -5.09
CA ALA A 11 -7.54 -20.77 -3.81
C ALA A 11 -8.73 -19.80 -3.91
N ALA A 12 -8.54 -18.64 -4.55
CA ALA A 12 -9.60 -17.64 -4.70
C ALA A 12 -10.79 -18.16 -5.53
N TYR A 13 -10.54 -18.90 -6.61
CA TYR A 13 -11.62 -19.51 -7.39
C TYR A 13 -12.31 -20.65 -6.63
N ALA A 14 -11.55 -21.45 -5.88
CA ALA A 14 -12.09 -22.56 -5.10
C ALA A 14 -13.01 -22.10 -3.94
N SER A 15 -12.74 -20.93 -3.35
CA SER A 15 -13.52 -20.36 -2.25
C SER A 15 -14.39 -19.17 -2.64
N ARG A 16 -14.69 -19.01 -3.93
CA ARG A 16 -15.42 -17.84 -4.46
C ARG A 16 -16.83 -17.71 -3.86
N VAL A 17 -17.19 -16.49 -3.47
CA VAL A 17 -18.55 -16.11 -3.07
C VAL A 17 -19.14 -15.03 -4.01
N PRO A 18 -20.47 -14.90 -4.15
CA PRO A 18 -21.07 -13.86 -4.99
C PRO A 18 -20.78 -12.46 -4.45
N ASP A 19 -20.24 -11.56 -5.28
CA ASP A 19 -19.97 -10.16 -4.88
C ASP A 19 -19.94 -9.18 -6.07
N GLY A 20 -21.11 -8.82 -6.61
CA GLY A 20 -21.33 -7.59 -7.39
C GLY A 20 -20.44 -7.30 -8.62
N GLY A 21 -19.59 -8.23 -9.07
CA GLY A 21 -18.61 -8.03 -10.15
C GLY A 21 -17.14 -8.20 -9.73
N ALA A 22 -16.84 -8.29 -8.43
CA ALA A 22 -15.52 -8.59 -7.90
C ALA A 22 -15.35 -10.10 -7.61
N LEU A 23 -14.10 -10.59 -7.65
CA LEU A 23 -13.76 -11.92 -7.14
C LEU A 23 -13.61 -11.86 -5.62
N ALA A 24 -14.72 -12.05 -4.89
CA ALA A 24 -14.70 -12.21 -3.45
C ALA A 24 -14.56 -13.68 -3.04
N VAL A 25 -14.03 -13.90 -1.83
CA VAL A 25 -13.73 -15.23 -1.29
C VAL A 25 -14.30 -15.41 0.11
N ASP A 26 -14.72 -16.63 0.43
CA ASP A 26 -14.84 -17.08 1.80
C ASP A 26 -13.44 -17.12 2.43
N ARG A 27 -13.22 -16.30 3.45
CA ARG A 27 -11.89 -16.10 4.08
C ARG A 27 -11.36 -17.37 4.74
N HIS A 28 -12.23 -18.18 5.35
CA HIS A 28 -11.83 -19.38 6.06
C HIS A 28 -11.46 -20.48 5.06
N GLN A 29 -12.31 -20.70 4.06
CA GLN A 29 -12.04 -21.68 3.01
C GLN A 29 -10.80 -21.30 2.20
N PHE A 30 -10.62 -20.01 1.91
CA PHE A 30 -9.46 -19.50 1.20
C PHE A 30 -8.14 -19.79 1.94
N SER A 31 -8.06 -19.43 3.22
CA SER A 31 -6.84 -19.64 4.01
C SER A 31 -6.58 -21.13 4.28
N GLU A 32 -7.62 -21.90 4.55
CA GLU A 32 -7.51 -23.35 4.78
C GLU A 32 -7.00 -24.08 3.53
N TYR A 33 -7.47 -23.71 2.33
CA TYR A 33 -7.00 -24.27 1.08
C TYR A 33 -5.48 -24.08 0.91
N ILE A 34 -4.99 -22.86 1.13
CA ILE A 34 -3.57 -22.52 1.00
C ILE A 34 -2.74 -23.26 2.04
N THR A 35 -3.18 -23.26 3.30
CA THR A 35 -2.49 -23.95 4.39
C THR A 35 -2.37 -25.44 4.09
N LYS A 36 -3.46 -26.11 3.70
CA LYS A 36 -3.44 -27.54 3.33
C LYS A 36 -2.49 -27.82 2.16
N TRP A 37 -2.48 -26.95 1.16
CA TRP A 37 -1.57 -27.11 0.03
C TRP A 37 -0.11 -27.02 0.47
N LEU A 38 0.24 -26.06 1.34
CA LEU A 38 1.59 -25.88 1.84
C LEU A 38 2.03 -27.04 2.74
N THR A 39 1.18 -27.46 3.68
CA THR A 39 1.53 -28.53 4.65
C THR A 39 1.70 -29.89 4.00
N ASN A 40 1.05 -30.13 2.86
CA ASN A 40 1.14 -31.40 2.13
C ASN A 40 2.21 -31.40 1.02
N ASN A 41 2.92 -30.29 0.82
CA ASN A 41 3.92 -30.18 -0.25
C ASN A 41 5.31 -30.60 0.26
N SER A 42 5.91 -31.62 -0.38
CA SER A 42 7.22 -32.16 0.03
C SER A 42 8.38 -31.19 -0.14
N ASN A 43 8.24 -30.14 -0.96
CA ASN A 43 9.26 -29.11 -1.15
C ASN A 43 9.12 -27.93 -0.18
N VAL A 44 8.14 -27.98 0.72
CA VAL A 44 7.87 -26.92 1.70
C VAL A 44 8.00 -27.51 3.10
N THR A 45 8.78 -26.86 3.95
CA THR A 45 8.82 -27.14 5.38
C THR A 45 8.25 -25.94 6.11
N LEU A 46 7.18 -26.15 6.87
CA LEU A 46 6.57 -25.11 7.69
C LEU A 46 7.21 -25.10 9.08
N ILE A 47 7.69 -23.94 9.50
CA ILE A 47 8.26 -23.72 10.83
C ILE A 47 7.48 -22.56 11.47
N ASP A 48 6.70 -22.85 12.50
CA ASP A 48 5.92 -21.85 13.23
C ASP A 48 6.80 -21.20 14.31
N GLN A 49 7.47 -20.11 13.94
CA GLN A 49 8.39 -19.38 14.83
C GLN A 49 8.42 -17.89 14.49
N ASP A 50 8.69 -17.06 15.51
CA ASP A 50 9.01 -15.63 15.32
C ASP A 50 10.45 -15.50 14.82
N VAL A 51 10.62 -15.00 13.59
CA VAL A 51 11.93 -14.81 12.97
C VAL A 51 12.45 -13.41 13.32
N THR A 52 13.61 -13.34 13.95
CA THR A 52 14.23 -12.07 14.39
C THR A 52 15.59 -11.80 13.77
N THR A 53 16.21 -12.79 13.13
CA THR A 53 17.52 -12.69 12.48
C THR A 53 17.44 -13.17 11.04
N ILE A 54 18.42 -12.78 10.22
CA ILE A 54 18.53 -13.21 8.81
C ILE A 54 19.90 -13.86 8.66
N ASP A 55 19.95 -15.03 8.01
CA ASP A 55 21.20 -15.67 7.60
C ASP A 55 21.67 -15.05 6.28
N ASP A 56 22.82 -14.40 6.30
CA ASP A 56 23.42 -13.69 5.16
C ASP A 56 23.97 -14.63 4.08
N LYS A 57 24.08 -15.93 4.38
CA LYS A 57 24.56 -16.95 3.43
C LYS A 57 23.43 -17.65 2.68
N ALA A 58 22.20 -17.50 3.14
CA ALA A 58 21.03 -18.14 2.55
C ALA A 58 20.28 -17.18 1.60
N ILE A 59 19.77 -17.72 0.50
CA ILE A 59 18.83 -16.98 -0.36
C ILE A 59 17.52 -16.83 0.43
N THR A 60 17.21 -15.59 0.83
CA THR A 60 16.08 -15.29 1.72
C THR A 60 15.08 -14.36 1.06
N LEU A 61 13.81 -14.77 1.03
CA LEU A 61 12.67 -13.91 0.67
C LEU A 61 11.98 -13.44 1.96
N ILE A 62 11.90 -12.12 2.16
CA ILE A 62 11.24 -11.52 3.33
C ILE A 62 9.81 -11.13 2.95
N ALA A 63 8.82 -11.75 3.58
CA ALA A 63 7.39 -11.52 3.32
C ALA A 63 6.56 -11.40 4.63
N SER A 64 7.09 -10.70 5.63
CA SER A 64 6.51 -10.58 6.99
C SER A 64 5.26 -9.70 7.10
N GLY A 65 4.82 -9.09 6.00
CA GLY A 65 3.59 -8.28 5.93
C GLY A 65 3.68 -6.92 6.64
N PRO A 66 2.56 -6.16 6.67
CA PRO A 66 2.54 -4.77 7.17
C PRO A 66 2.68 -4.65 8.69
N LEU A 67 2.55 -5.76 9.42
CA LEU A 67 2.62 -5.82 10.89
C LEU A 67 3.89 -6.56 11.37
N THR A 68 5.01 -6.33 10.68
CA THR A 68 6.31 -6.91 11.04
C THR A 68 6.70 -6.54 12.48
N THR A 69 7.19 -7.51 13.26
CA THR A 69 7.56 -7.31 14.67
C THR A 69 8.70 -6.31 14.81
N SER A 70 8.68 -5.47 15.85
CA SER A 70 9.71 -4.43 16.05
C SER A 70 11.14 -4.99 16.09
N LYS A 71 11.32 -6.21 16.63
CA LYS A 71 12.62 -6.90 16.63
C LYS A 71 13.11 -7.17 15.21
N PHE A 72 12.25 -7.69 14.35
CA PHE A 72 12.62 -7.98 12.97
C PHE A 72 12.76 -6.71 12.13
N GLN A 73 12.01 -5.64 12.45
CA GLN A 73 12.22 -4.32 11.84
C GLN A 73 13.64 -3.81 12.06
N THR A 74 14.18 -3.91 13.29
CA THR A 74 15.56 -3.52 13.60
C THR A 74 16.57 -4.32 12.75
N THR A 75 16.34 -5.62 12.59
CA THR A 75 17.20 -6.48 11.76
C THR A 75 17.17 -6.05 10.28
N ILE A 76 15.99 -5.77 9.73
CA ILE A 76 15.86 -5.30 8.34
C ILE A 76 16.50 -3.91 8.17
N GLN A 77 16.30 -3.00 9.13
CA GLN A 77 16.92 -1.66 9.10
C GLN A 77 18.45 -1.75 9.09
N ALA A 78 19.03 -2.62 9.92
CA ALA A 78 20.47 -2.84 9.96
C ALA A 78 21.00 -3.38 8.62
N LEU A 79 20.25 -4.27 7.96
CA LEU A 79 20.61 -4.80 6.64
C LEU A 79 20.58 -3.73 5.54
N LEU A 80 19.59 -2.83 5.57
CA LEU A 80 19.42 -1.79 4.55
C LEU A 80 20.35 -0.60 4.76
N GLY A 81 20.89 -0.42 5.97
CA GLY A 81 21.72 0.76 6.32
C GLY A 81 20.94 2.08 6.24
N GLN A 82 19.61 2.04 6.36
CA GLN A 82 18.73 3.19 6.24
C GLN A 82 17.98 3.45 7.55
N GLU A 83 17.88 4.71 7.95
CA GLU A 83 17.03 5.13 9.07
C GLU A 83 15.53 5.13 8.69
N TYR A 84 15.22 5.20 7.39
CA TYR A 84 13.87 5.35 6.87
C TYR A 84 13.23 4.01 6.50
N PHE A 85 12.71 3.30 7.51
CA PHE A 85 11.92 2.09 7.34
C PHE A 85 10.55 2.27 8.02
N TYR A 86 9.54 2.62 7.21
CA TYR A 86 8.19 2.92 7.67
C TYR A 86 7.17 2.02 6.98
N PHE A 87 6.20 1.49 7.75
CA PHE A 87 5.10 0.66 7.25
C PHE A 87 3.81 1.46 6.99
N TYR A 88 3.94 2.77 6.79
CA TYR A 88 2.82 3.66 6.57
C TYR A 88 2.95 4.29 5.20
N ASP A 89 1.87 4.24 4.44
CA ASP A 89 1.75 4.93 3.17
C ASP A 89 1.01 6.26 3.39
N ALA A 90 1.49 7.30 2.73
CA ALA A 90 0.84 8.60 2.61
C ALA A 90 0.62 8.87 1.11
N ALA A 91 -0.12 7.97 0.46
CA ALA A 91 -0.41 8.07 -0.96
C ALA A 91 -1.42 9.18 -1.23
N ALA A 92 -1.09 10.07 -2.16
CA ALA A 92 -2.04 10.96 -2.80
C ALA A 92 -2.79 10.20 -3.92
N PRO A 93 -4.02 10.62 -4.27
CA PRO A 93 -4.70 10.10 -5.45
C PRO A 93 -3.84 10.25 -6.71
N ILE A 94 -3.77 9.20 -7.53
CA ILE A 94 -3.09 9.22 -8.82
C ILE A 94 -4.15 9.27 -9.91
N ILE A 95 -3.99 10.20 -10.86
CA ILE A 95 -4.87 10.35 -12.01
C ILE A 95 -4.12 10.04 -13.30
N THR A 96 -4.83 9.56 -14.31
CA THR A 96 -4.27 9.34 -15.65
C THR A 96 -3.97 10.67 -16.34
N LYS A 97 -2.80 10.81 -16.96
CA LYS A 97 -2.42 12.06 -17.63
C LYS A 97 -3.43 12.49 -18.70
N ASP A 98 -3.96 11.54 -19.46
CA ASP A 98 -4.87 11.80 -20.58
C ASP A 98 -6.26 12.28 -20.13
N SER A 99 -6.60 12.15 -18.85
CA SER A 99 -7.83 12.72 -18.28
C SER A 99 -7.68 14.17 -17.82
N ILE A 100 -6.51 14.78 -17.99
CA ILE A 100 -6.24 16.17 -17.56
C ILE A 100 -6.60 17.14 -18.70
N ASP A 101 -7.42 18.15 -18.39
CA ASP A 101 -7.68 19.27 -19.29
C ASP A 101 -6.49 20.26 -19.28
N PHE A 102 -5.57 20.08 -20.24
CA PHE A 102 -4.37 20.91 -20.40
C PHE A 102 -4.65 22.35 -20.84
N THR A 103 -5.90 22.73 -21.13
CA THR A 103 -6.26 24.14 -21.35
C THR A 103 -6.34 24.92 -20.04
N LYS A 104 -6.42 24.24 -18.89
CA LYS A 104 -6.59 24.85 -17.56
C LYS A 104 -5.40 24.71 -16.62
N VAL A 105 -4.38 23.96 -17.02
CA VAL A 105 -3.19 23.66 -16.19
C VAL A 105 -1.90 23.99 -16.92
N TYR A 106 -0.79 24.08 -16.19
CA TYR A 106 0.51 24.38 -16.81
C TYR A 106 1.69 23.70 -16.11
N TYR A 107 2.74 23.43 -16.87
CA TYR A 107 3.99 22.91 -16.33
C TYR A 107 4.84 24.03 -15.74
N LYS A 108 5.23 23.90 -14.46
CA LYS A 108 6.14 24.87 -13.82
C LYS A 108 6.76 24.33 -12.53
N SER A 109 8.06 24.56 -12.37
CA SER A 109 8.78 24.39 -11.10
C SER A 109 8.82 25.70 -10.32
N ARG A 110 8.94 25.64 -8.99
CA ARG A 110 8.97 26.85 -8.15
C ARG A 110 10.25 27.67 -8.42
N TYR A 111 10.10 29.00 -8.38
CA TYR A 111 11.19 29.98 -8.51
C TYR A 111 12.03 29.86 -9.80
N ASP A 112 11.50 29.19 -10.83
CA ASP A 112 12.18 28.94 -12.11
C ASP A 112 13.57 28.29 -11.91
N GLN A 113 13.77 27.55 -10.80
CA GLN A 113 15.01 26.82 -10.54
C GLN A 113 15.04 25.52 -11.36
N GLY A 114 15.61 25.64 -12.55
CA GLY A 114 15.84 24.53 -13.49
C GLY A 114 14.83 24.51 -14.65
N ASP A 115 15.27 23.98 -15.80
CA ASP A 115 14.45 23.78 -17.01
C ASP A 115 13.45 22.62 -16.88
N SER A 116 13.29 22.05 -15.68
CA SER A 116 12.53 20.82 -15.47
C SER A 116 11.02 21.10 -15.37
N LYS A 117 10.24 20.42 -16.21
CA LYS A 117 8.77 20.43 -16.23
C LYS A 117 8.21 19.35 -15.31
N ASP A 118 8.67 19.30 -14.07
CA ASP A 118 8.41 18.17 -13.17
C ASP A 118 7.01 18.19 -12.55
N TYR A 119 6.35 19.35 -12.56
CA TYR A 119 5.05 19.55 -11.94
C TYR A 119 4.02 20.13 -12.91
N ILE A 120 2.82 19.57 -12.87
CA ILE A 120 1.62 20.17 -13.45
C ILE A 120 0.93 20.95 -12.34
N ASN A 121 0.74 22.25 -12.55
CA ASN A 121 0.10 23.14 -11.59
C ASN A 121 -1.36 23.37 -12.02
N CYS A 122 -2.27 23.19 -11.07
CA CYS A 122 -3.70 23.46 -11.22
C CYS A 122 -4.03 24.79 -10.54
N PRO A 123 -4.04 25.92 -11.25
CA PRO A 123 -4.38 27.20 -10.65
C PRO A 123 -5.84 27.22 -10.20
N MET A 124 -6.11 27.90 -9.10
CA MET A 124 -7.45 28.18 -8.60
C MET A 124 -7.57 29.66 -8.30
N SER A 125 -8.72 30.23 -8.63
CA SER A 125 -9.18 31.51 -8.08
C SER A 125 -9.52 31.36 -6.59
N LYS A 126 -9.71 32.50 -5.92
CA LYS A 126 -10.10 32.51 -4.50
C LYS A 126 -11.42 31.77 -4.28
N ASP A 127 -12.43 32.04 -5.11
CA ASP A 127 -13.75 31.44 -4.97
C ASP A 127 -13.72 29.93 -5.18
N GLU A 128 -12.95 29.45 -6.18
CA GLU A 128 -12.73 28.01 -6.40
C GLU A 128 -12.03 27.34 -5.21
N PHE A 129 -11.04 28.02 -4.62
CA PHE A 129 -10.34 27.52 -3.44
C PHE A 129 -11.29 27.43 -2.22
N GLU A 130 -12.11 28.44 -1.98
CA GLU A 130 -13.07 28.45 -0.87
C GLU A 130 -14.11 27.33 -1.01
N LEU A 131 -14.61 27.10 -2.24
CA LEU A 131 -15.51 25.98 -2.54
C LEU A 131 -14.82 24.63 -2.31
N TRP A 132 -13.57 24.48 -2.74
CA TRP A 132 -12.79 23.25 -2.53
C TRP A 132 -12.55 22.98 -1.04
N VAL A 133 -12.19 23.99 -0.25
CA VAL A 133 -12.01 23.86 1.20
C VAL A 133 -13.31 23.40 1.86
N GLN A 134 -14.44 24.01 1.49
CA GLN A 134 -15.74 23.63 2.05
C GLN A 134 -16.07 22.17 1.74
N ALA A 135 -15.85 21.73 0.50
CA ALA A 135 -16.04 20.34 0.11
C ALA A 135 -15.15 19.40 0.94
N LEU A 136 -13.86 19.73 1.09
CA LEU A 136 -12.88 18.93 1.84
C LEU A 136 -13.29 18.76 3.31
N ILE A 137 -13.68 19.83 4.01
CA ILE A 137 -14.04 19.73 5.43
C ILE A 137 -15.35 18.97 5.66
N THR A 138 -16.25 18.93 4.68
CA THR A 138 -17.52 18.18 4.76
C THR A 138 -17.44 16.76 4.24
N ALA A 139 -16.36 16.39 3.53
CA ALA A 139 -16.22 15.07 2.92
C ALA A 139 -16.27 13.94 3.95
N GLU A 140 -16.80 12.79 3.52
CA GLU A 140 -16.77 11.56 4.30
C GLU A 140 -15.34 11.06 4.45
N THR A 141 -15.02 10.53 5.62
CA THR A 141 -13.71 9.95 5.90
C THR A 141 -13.85 8.52 6.41
N VAL A 142 -12.83 7.72 6.14
CA VAL A 142 -12.77 6.37 6.69
C VAL A 142 -12.62 6.43 8.21
N THR A 143 -13.39 5.59 8.92
CA THR A 143 -13.20 5.44 10.36
C THR A 143 -11.88 4.72 10.62
N LEU A 144 -10.93 5.43 11.24
CA LEU A 144 -9.64 4.86 11.61
C LEU A 144 -9.82 3.76 12.66
N HIS A 145 -9.29 2.57 12.37
CA HIS A 145 -9.20 1.48 13.34
C HIS A 145 -8.09 1.76 14.37
N GLY A 146 -8.21 1.19 15.58
CA GLY A 146 -7.45 1.61 16.78
C GLY A 146 -5.93 1.74 16.64
N PHE A 147 -5.29 0.98 15.75
CA PHE A 147 -3.86 1.10 15.45
C PHE A 147 -3.53 2.35 14.61
N LYS A 148 -4.43 2.80 13.72
CA LYS A 148 -4.27 4.00 12.88
C LYS A 148 -4.58 5.30 13.63
N LYS A 149 -5.38 5.27 14.70
CA LYS A 149 -5.75 6.46 15.50
C LYS A 149 -4.55 7.12 16.23
N LYS A 150 -3.49 6.37 16.55
CA LYS A 150 -2.30 6.91 17.23
C LYS A 150 -1.35 7.67 16.31
N PHE A 151 -1.58 7.64 15.00
CA PHE A 151 -0.69 8.22 13.98
C PHE A 151 -1.34 9.42 13.29
N ILE A 152 -1.71 10.45 14.05
CA ILE A 152 -1.60 11.80 13.49
C ILE A 152 -0.11 12.07 13.47
N LEU A 153 0.51 11.79 12.32
CA LEU A 153 1.94 11.89 12.11
C LEU A 153 2.39 13.33 12.44
N LYS A 154 3.29 13.47 13.42
CA LYS A 154 3.95 14.76 13.66
C LYS A 154 4.73 15.13 12.40
N GLY A 155 4.21 16.09 11.64
CA GLY A 155 4.83 16.60 10.41
C GLY A 155 4.19 16.16 9.08
N VAL A 156 3.23 15.22 9.09
CA VAL A 156 2.44 14.88 7.89
C VAL A 156 0.98 15.21 8.17
N CYS A 157 0.49 16.26 7.50
CA CYS A 157 -0.91 16.65 7.56
C CYS A 157 -1.68 15.93 6.46
N GLN A 158 -2.68 15.13 6.82
CA GLN A 158 -3.65 14.65 5.85
C GLN A 158 -4.61 15.78 5.53
N LEU A 159 -4.70 16.15 4.25
CA LEU A 159 -5.91 16.79 3.76
C LEU A 159 -7.02 15.77 3.99
N LYS A 160 -8.00 16.14 4.83
CA LYS A 160 -9.01 15.30 5.48
C LYS A 160 -9.27 13.93 4.82
#